data_AF-A0A1Y6K1D8-F1
#
_entry.id   AF-A0A1Y6K1D8-F1
#
_cell.length_a   1.000
_cell.length_b   1.000
_cell.length_c   1.000
_cell.angle_alpha   90.00
_cell.angle_beta   90.00
_cell.angle_gamma   90.00
#
_symmetry.space_group_name_H-M   'P 1'
#
loop_
_entity.id
_entity.type
_entity.pdbx_description
1 polymer ?
#
loop_
_entity_poly.entity_id
_entity_poly.type
_entity_poly.pdbx_seq_one_letter_code
_entity_poly.pdbx_strand_id
1 'polypeptide(L)' 'MQEWRERPLGEIQYLYVDAHYEKVRDARQVRDAAVLVATGISPEGERQVLGVSVTLSKHKTHWKAFLKGLRD' A
#
# COMPACT_ATOMS: atom_id res chain seq x y z
N MET A 1 12.44 -9.08 0.58
CA MET A 1 11.16 -8.38 0.26
C MET A 1 10.24 -8.32 1.48
N GLN A 2 10.08 -9.43 2.22
CA GLN A 2 9.35 -9.44 3.49
C GLN A 2 9.97 -8.51 4.55
N GLU A 3 11.30 -8.53 4.69
CA GLU A 3 12.04 -7.62 5.58
C GLU A 3 11.74 -6.13 5.32
N TRP A 4 11.64 -5.71 4.06
CA TRP A 4 11.23 -4.34 3.74
C TRP A 4 9.78 -4.08 4.15
N ARG A 5 8.87 -5.03 3.92
CA ARG A 5 7.43 -4.86 4.24
C ARG A 5 7.16 -4.81 5.74
N GLU A 6 7.96 -5.51 6.53
CA GLU A 6 7.78 -5.67 7.98
C GLU A 6 8.72 -4.77 8.80
N ARG A 7 9.52 -3.93 8.14
CA ARG A 7 10.42 -3.00 8.81
C ARG A 7 9.61 -1.99 9.65
N PRO A 8 10.14 -1.53 10.79
CA PRO A 8 9.54 -0.43 11.52
C PRO A 8 9.53 0.84 10.65
N LEU A 9 8.39 1.55 10.60
CA LEU A 9 8.22 2.72 9.74
C LEU A 9 8.65 4.04 10.40
N GLY A 10 8.81 4.07 11.72
CA GLY A 10 9.11 5.29 12.47
C GLY A 10 7.97 6.30 12.50
N GLU A 11 8.26 7.54 12.87
CA GLU A 11 7.28 8.63 12.88
C GLU A 11 7.05 9.16 11.45
N ILE A 12 5.78 9.41 11.10
CA ILE A 12 5.37 9.91 9.78
C ILE A 12 4.50 11.15 9.98
N GLN A 13 4.94 12.30 9.47
CA GLN A 13 4.21 13.57 9.58
C GLN A 13 3.04 13.65 8.60
N TYR A 14 3.25 13.18 7.37
CA TYR A 14 2.23 13.18 6.33
C TYR A 14 2.12 11.82 5.67
N LEU A 15 0.89 11.34 5.51
CA LEU A 15 0.58 10.10 4.81
C LEU A 15 -0.22 10.41 3.54
N TYR A 16 0.29 9.96 2.41
CA TYR A 16 -0.40 9.95 1.13
C TYR A 16 -0.77 8.52 0.79
N VAL A 17 -2.01 8.32 0.36
CA VAL A 17 -2.51 7.02 -0.11
C VAL A 17 -3.07 7.18 -1.50
N ASP A 18 -2.77 6.22 -2.37
CA ASP A 18 -3.26 6.20 -3.74
C ASP A 18 -3.62 4.76 -4.18
N ALA A 19 -4.47 4.65 -5.20
CA ALA A 19 -4.84 3.39 -5.81
C ALA A 19 -4.82 3.50 -7.34
N HIS A 20 -3.89 2.77 -7.96
CA HIS A 20 -3.84 2.61 -9.41
C HIS A 20 -4.48 1.30 -9.83
N TYR A 21 -5.18 1.30 -10.96
CA TYR A 21 -5.74 0.08 -11.55
C TYR A 21 -4.82 -0.42 -12.64
N GLU A 22 -4.39 -1.67 -12.49
CA GLU A 22 -3.55 -2.36 -13.45
C GLU A 22 -4.27 -3.58 -14.01
N LYS A 23 -4.09 -3.84 -15.32
CA LYS A 23 -4.60 -5.04 -15.97
C LYS A 23 -3.66 -6.20 -15.66
N VAL A 24 -4.12 -7.13 -14.82
CA VAL A 24 -3.33 -8.31 -14.41
C VAL A 24 -3.96 -9.59 -14.92
N ARG A 25 -3.14 -10.61 -15.17
CA ARG A 25 -3.62 -11.95 -15.48
C ARG A 25 -3.80 -12.73 -14.19
N ASP A 26 -5.04 -13.08 -13.88
CA ASP A 26 -5.44 -13.84 -12.70
C ASP A 26 -6.44 -14.94 -13.12
N ALA A 27 -6.27 -16.16 -12.61
CA ALA A 27 -7.14 -17.29 -12.93
C ALA A 27 -7.47 -17.45 -14.44
N ARG A 28 -6.44 -17.30 -15.30
CA ARG A 28 -6.53 -17.35 -16.78
C ARG A 28 -7.33 -16.22 -17.45
N GLN A 29 -7.74 -15.20 -16.70
CA GLN A 29 -8.45 -14.03 -17.22
C GLN A 29 -7.64 -12.76 -16.98
N VAL A 30 -7.81 -11.75 -17.83
CA VAL A 30 -7.26 -10.41 -17.58
C VAL A 30 -8.30 -9.60 -16.80
N ARG A 31 -7.93 -9.07 -15.65
CA ARG A 31 -8.80 -8.37 -14.72
C ARG A 31 -8.16 -7.07 -14.24
N ASP A 32 -8.99 -6.13 -13.80
CA ASP A 32 -8.53 -4.95 -13.09
C ASP A 32 -8.14 -5.34 -11.66
N ALA A 33 -6.92 -4.98 -11.26
CA ALA A 33 -6.47 -5.06 -9.87
C ALA A 33 -6.08 -3.67 -9.38
N ALA A 34 -6.54 -3.34 -8.17
CA ALA A 34 -6.15 -2.12 -7.48
C ALA A 34 -4.81 -2.35 -6.77
N VAL A 35 -3.80 -1.56 -7.15
CA VAL A 35 -2.51 -1.44 -6.47
C VAL A 35 -2.59 -0.27 -5.51
N LEU A 36 -2.68 -0.57 -4.21
CA LEU A 36 -2.72 0.41 -3.14
C LEU A 36 -1.29 0.75 -2.73
N VAL A 37 -0.97 2.04 -2.66
CA VAL A 37 0.34 2.53 -2.26
C VAL A 37 0.19 3.52 -1.12
N ALA A 38 1.00 3.35 -0.08
CA ALA A 38 1.14 4.31 1.01
C ALA A 38 2.53 4.96 0.94
N THR A 39 2.56 6.29 0.95
CA THR A 39 3.80 7.07 0.94
C THR A 39 3.81 8.01 2.15
N GLY A 40 4.88 7.98 2.92
CA GLY A 40 5.07 8.80 4.11
C GLY A 40 6.08 9.90 3.88
N ILE A 41 5.92 11.00 4.62
CA ILE A 41 6.92 12.05 4.80
C ILE A 41 7.38 12.01 6.26
N SER A 42 8.69 11.86 6.50
CA SER A 42 9.27 11.87 7.86
C SER A 42 9.26 13.28 8.47
N PRO A 43 9.52 13.43 9.78
CA PRO A 43 9.73 14.75 10.42
C PRO A 43 10.81 15.60 9.74
N GLU A 44 11.82 14.95 9.17
CA GLU A 44 12.94 15.57 8.44
C GLU A 44 12.57 15.93 7.00
N GLY A 45 11.36 15.59 6.55
CA GLY A 45 10.86 15.88 5.21
C GLY A 45 11.18 14.81 4.17
N GLU A 46 11.69 13.64 4.57
CA GLU A 46 12.05 12.57 3.65
C GLU A 46 10.82 11.80 3.16
N ARG A 47 10.71 11.62 1.83
CA ARG A 47 9.62 10.86 1.21
C ARG A 47 10.00 9.40 1.03
N GLN A 48 9.18 8.49 1.56
CA GLN A 48 9.38 7.05 1.40
C GLN A 48 8.09 6.27 1.15
N VAL A 49 8.17 5.21 0.33
CA VAL A 49 7.09 4.23 0.19
C VAL A 49 7.05 3.38 1.47
N LEU A 50 5.92 3.41 2.15
CA LEU A 50 5.71 2.69 3.41
C LEU A 50 5.24 1.27 3.15
N GLY A 51 4.37 1.07 2.17
CA GLY A 51 3.88 -0.24 1.80
C GLY A 51 3.10 -0.24 0.50
N VAL A 52 2.89 -1.44 -0.04
CA VAL A 52 2.13 -1.69 -1.26
C VAL A 52 1.30 -2.95 -1.09
N SER A 53 0.04 -2.91 -1.51
CA SER A 53 -0.86 -4.07 -1.53
C SER A 53 -1.59 -4.16 -2.87
N VAL A 54 -1.84 -5.37 -3.36
CA VAL A 54 -2.64 -5.61 -4.57
C VAL A 54 -3.92 -6.31 -4.19
N THR A 55 -5.05 -5.81 -4.69
CA THR A 55 -6.37 -6.36 -4.38
C THR A 55 -7.23 -6.36 -5.63
N LEU A 56 -8.14 -7.34 -5.78
CA LEU A 56 -9.06 -7.39 -6.93
C LEU A 56 -10.24 -6.41 -6.80
N SER A 57 -10.29 -5.57 -5.75
CA SER A 57 -11.34 -4.55 -5.58
C SER A 57 -10.97 -3.49 -4.53
N LYS A 58 -11.49 -2.26 -4.67
CA LYS A 58 -11.24 -1.13 -3.75
C LYS A 58 -12.11 -1.10 -2.48
N HIS A 59 -12.68 -2.23 -2.05
CA HIS A 59 -13.60 -2.24 -0.92
C HIS A 59 -12.95 -1.67 0.35
N LYS A 60 -13.76 -1.00 1.19
CA LYS A 60 -13.32 -0.41 2.47
C LYS A 60 -12.49 -1.37 3.32
N THR A 61 -12.84 -2.66 3.29
CA THR A 61 -12.13 -3.73 4.00
C THR A 61 -10.66 -3.85 3.59
N HIS A 62 -10.35 -3.68 2.30
CA HIS A 62 -8.98 -3.78 1.79
C HIS A 62 -8.11 -2.61 2.23
N TRP A 63 -8.64 -1.38 2.16
CA TRP A 63 -7.96 -0.21 2.70
C TRP A 63 -7.72 -0.32 4.20
N LYS A 64 -8.73 -0.79 4.95
CA LYS A 64 -8.59 -1.00 6.41
C LYS A 64 -7.51 -2.04 6.72
N ALA A 65 -7.48 -3.16 6.00
CA ALA A 65 -6.47 -4.19 6.20
C ALA A 65 -5.07 -3.68 5.86
N PHE A 66 -4.92 -2.98 4.73
CA PHE A 66 -3.65 -2.40 4.28
C PHE A 66 -3.10 -1.39 5.30
N LEU A 67 -3.91 -0.41 5.70
CA LEU A 67 -3.48 0.62 6.65
C LEU A 67 -3.20 0.04 8.05
N LYS A 68 -3.95 -0.98 8.47
CA LYS A 68 -3.67 -1.68 9.73
C LYS A 68 -2.30 -2.36 9.69
N GLY A 69 -1.97 -3.01 8.57
CA GLY A 69 -0.67 -3.65 8.38
C GLY A 69 0.53 -2.70 8.27
N LEU A 70 0.31 -1.38 8.21
CA LEU A 70 1.39 -0.38 8.31
C LEU A 70 1.64 0.08 9.76
N ARG A 71 0.68 -0.15 10.65
CA ARG A 71 0.78 0.26 12.06
C ARG A 71 1.44 -0.79 12.92
N ASP A 72 1.19 -2.05 12.60
CA ASP A 72 1.64 -3.23 13.32
C ASP A 72 3.00 -3.68 12.76
#